data_AF-A0A963DNP4-F1
#
_entry.id   AF-A0A963DNP4-F1
#
_cell.length_a   1.000
_cell.length_b   1.000
_cell.length_c   1.000
_cell.angle_alpha   90.00
_cell.angle_beta   90.00
_cell.angle_gamma   90.00
#
_symmetry.space_group_name_H-M   'P 1'
#
loop_
_entity.id
_entity.type
_entity.pdbx_description
1 polymer ?
#
loop_
_entity_poly.entity_id
_entity_poly.type
_entity_poly.pdbx_seq_one_letter_code
_entity_poly.pdbx_strand_id
1 'polypeptide(L)'
;MRARGMQISPSGVRYIWVKHGLETVVKRLQALAQGNVDVLSDEERRLLERGQIAARLSLRGEDDEAGGGEPLTRQQLILHAAAELFASQGYDRTSIRDIAAKVGLLPGSVYHHFPSKEDIYLGVYREGFRRIMGRVREAANAGRDPWDRLRRACEVHVSGLVEGAHVERLTGHSLALIDDHEVFDKIRGDRDAYEKVFRELIEALPIAAGTDRTLLRLTLLGAMNWVAIWYREGKYSARQIADNMVDMLRRGVGGKR
;
A
#
# COMPACT_ATOMS: atom_id res chain seq x y z
N MET A 1 44.38 -9.83 14.00
CA MET A 1 44.73 -11.27 14.06
C MET A 1 45.68 -11.68 12.94
N ARG A 2 45.36 -11.47 11.65
CA ARG A 2 46.31 -11.72 10.55
C ARG A 2 47.61 -10.91 10.65
N ALA A 3 47.52 -9.63 11.03
CA ALA A 3 48.70 -8.79 11.32
C ALA A 3 49.58 -9.30 12.50
N ARG A 4 49.07 -10.26 13.28
CA ARG A 4 49.81 -10.95 14.36
C ARG A 4 50.18 -12.39 13.99
N GLY A 5 50.15 -12.77 12.70
CA GLY A 5 50.52 -14.10 12.22
C GLY A 5 49.52 -15.23 12.50
N MET A 6 48.36 -14.93 13.10
CA MET A 6 47.35 -15.95 13.41
C MET A 6 46.61 -16.39 12.14
N GLN A 7 46.70 -17.69 11.83
CA GLN A 7 45.83 -18.33 10.83
C GLN A 7 44.50 -18.72 11.47
N ILE A 8 43.40 -18.25 10.88
CA ILE A 8 42.05 -18.55 11.34
C ILE A 8 41.29 -19.15 10.17
N SER A 9 40.66 -20.30 10.39
CA SER A 9 39.85 -20.96 9.37
C SER A 9 38.61 -20.11 9.01
N PRO A 10 38.03 -20.27 7.81
CA PRO A 10 36.78 -19.59 7.44
C PRO A 10 35.65 -19.79 8.46
N SER A 11 35.52 -21.01 9.01
CA SER A 11 34.56 -21.33 10.06
C SER A 11 34.86 -20.59 11.37
N GLY A 12 36.14 -20.46 11.75
CA GLY A 12 36.56 -19.68 12.91
C GLY A 12 36.26 -18.18 12.76
N VAL A 13 36.44 -17.61 11.56
CA VAL A 13 36.06 -16.23 11.26
C VAL A 13 34.56 -16.03 11.40
N ARG A 14 33.75 -16.94 10.85
CA ARG A 14 32.29 -16.89 10.98
C ARG A 14 31.84 -16.99 12.43
N TYR A 15 32.44 -17.88 13.21
CA TYR A 15 32.16 -18.02 14.64
C TYR A 15 32.44 -16.72 15.41
N ILE A 16 33.58 -16.06 15.16
CA ILE A 16 33.92 -14.78 15.76
C ILE A 16 32.88 -13.71 15.39
N TRP A 17 32.47 -13.62 14.13
CA TRP A 17 31.46 -12.65 13.73
C TRP A 17 30.13 -12.87 14.44
N VAL A 18 29.64 -14.10 14.53
CA VAL A 18 28.40 -14.40 15.25
C VAL A 18 28.54 -14.08 16.74
N LYS A 19 29.63 -14.51 17.37
CA LYS A 19 29.87 -14.28 18.81
C LYS A 19 29.88 -12.79 19.18
N HIS A 20 30.29 -11.92 18.27
CA HIS A 20 30.38 -10.47 18.49
C HIS A 20 29.25 -9.68 17.83
N GLY A 21 28.20 -10.32 17.31
CA GLY A 21 27.07 -9.63 16.69
C GLY A 21 27.44 -8.90 15.39
N LEU A 22 28.39 -9.43 14.62
CA LEU A 22 28.94 -8.85 13.38
C LEU A 22 28.57 -9.69 12.15
N GLU A 23 27.39 -10.30 12.14
CA GLU A 23 26.99 -11.29 11.14
C GLU A 23 26.83 -10.67 9.76
N THR A 24 26.41 -9.40 9.70
CA THR A 24 26.17 -8.70 8.44
C THR A 24 27.32 -7.76 8.10
N VAL A 25 27.49 -7.48 6.80
CA VAL A 25 28.45 -6.48 6.31
C VAL A 25 28.18 -5.13 6.96
N VAL A 26 26.91 -4.72 7.09
CA VAL A 26 26.53 -3.45 7.71
C VAL A 26 27.00 -3.36 9.16
N LYS A 27 26.79 -4.40 9.98
CA LYS A 27 27.26 -4.43 11.37
C LYS A 27 28.79 -4.38 11.45
N ARG A 28 29.49 -5.05 10.52
CA ARG A 28 30.96 -4.97 10.43
C ARG A 28 31.44 -3.56 10.06
N LEU A 29 30.79 -2.90 9.11
CA LEU A 29 31.13 -1.53 8.71
C LEU A 29 30.83 -0.52 9.82
N GLN A 30 29.73 -0.69 10.56
CA GLN A 30 29.43 0.11 11.76
C GLN A 30 30.51 -0.03 12.82
N ALA A 31 30.91 -1.27 13.11
CA ALA A 31 31.98 -1.57 14.07
C ALA A 31 33.35 -1.06 13.61
N LEU A 32 33.61 -1.05 12.30
CA LEU A 32 34.85 -0.51 11.72
C LEU A 32 34.88 1.03 11.77
N ALA A 33 33.75 1.68 11.49
CA ALA A 33 33.64 3.13 11.49
C ALA A 33 33.81 3.73 12.90
N GLN A 34 33.35 3.03 13.96
CA GLN A 34 33.42 3.51 15.35
C GLN A 34 32.87 4.94 15.55
N GLY A 35 31.88 5.34 14.75
CA GLY A 35 31.29 6.68 14.76
C GLY A 35 31.95 7.69 13.79
N ASN A 36 33.10 7.38 13.20
CA ASN A 36 33.71 8.18 12.15
C ASN A 36 33.62 7.46 10.79
N VAL A 37 32.71 7.90 9.92
CA VAL A 37 32.51 7.28 8.60
C VAL A 37 33.63 7.59 7.60
N ASP A 38 34.47 8.59 7.85
CA ASP A 38 35.55 8.98 6.92
C ASP A 38 36.71 7.98 6.87
N VAL A 39 36.76 7.04 7.82
CA VAL A 39 37.70 5.92 7.80
C VAL A 39 37.31 4.83 6.80
N LEU A 40 36.08 4.87 6.28
CA LEU A 40 35.57 3.93 5.29
C LEU A 40 35.83 4.45 3.87
N SER A 41 36.06 3.53 2.95
CA SER A 41 36.06 3.84 1.51
C SER A 41 34.67 4.31 1.05
N ASP A 42 34.61 4.96 -0.12
CA ASP A 42 33.34 5.41 -0.69
C ASP A 42 32.35 4.27 -0.94
N GLU A 43 32.85 3.09 -1.31
CA GLU A 43 32.02 1.90 -1.51
C GLU A 43 31.43 1.39 -0.19
N GLU A 44 32.25 1.35 0.86
CA GLU A 44 31.83 0.96 2.21
C GLU A 44 30.84 1.96 2.81
N ARG A 45 31.06 3.27 2.64
CA ARG A 45 30.10 4.32 3.05
C ARG A 45 28.75 4.12 2.38
N ARG A 46 28.74 3.90 1.05
CA ARG A 46 27.50 3.63 0.30
C ARG A 46 26.79 2.35 0.75
N LEU A 47 27.53 1.29 1.08
CA LEU A 47 26.97 0.04 1.61
C LEU A 47 26.36 0.23 3.00
N LEU A 48 27.04 0.96 3.87
CA LEU A 48 26.58 1.30 5.21
C LEU A 48 25.30 2.14 5.15
N GLU A 49 25.29 3.19 4.35
CA GLU A 49 24.13 4.07 4.15
C GLU A 49 22.89 3.30 3.67
N ARG A 50 23.04 2.49 2.62
CA ARG A 50 21.97 1.60 2.11
C ARG A 50 21.42 0.68 3.20
N GLY A 51 22.30 0.04 3.96
CA GLY A 51 21.91 -0.85 5.05
C GLY A 51 21.13 -0.14 6.17
N GLN A 52 21.51 1.10 6.49
CA GLN A 52 20.81 1.92 7.48
C GLN A 52 19.43 2.37 6.99
N ILE A 53 19.29 2.72 5.71
CA ILE A 53 18.00 3.06 5.10
C ILE A 53 17.04 1.87 5.22
N ALA A 54 17.46 0.68 4.76
CA ALA A 54 16.63 -0.52 4.81
C ALA A 54 16.20 -0.88 6.25
N ALA A 55 17.14 -0.82 7.20
CA ALA A 55 16.84 -1.10 8.61
C ALA A 55 15.86 -0.10 9.22
N ARG A 56 16.04 1.20 8.94
CA ARG A 56 15.14 2.26 9.44
C ARG A 56 13.73 2.09 8.90
N LEU A 57 13.60 1.79 7.61
CA LEU A 57 12.30 1.62 6.97
C LEU A 57 11.58 0.34 7.45
N SER A 58 12.31 -0.77 7.67
CA SER A 58 11.71 -1.98 8.23
C SER A 58 11.12 -1.76 9.63
N LEU A 59 11.72 -0.88 10.44
CA LEU A 59 11.26 -0.61 11.81
C LEU A 59 10.06 0.34 11.88
N ARG A 60 9.86 1.20 10.88
CA ARG A 60 8.72 2.14 10.79
C ARG A 60 7.50 1.49 10.14
N GLY A 61 6.95 0.44 10.73
CA GLY A 61 5.71 -0.16 10.21
C GLY A 61 4.61 0.88 9.97
N GLU A 62 3.69 0.63 9.04
CA GLU A 62 2.61 1.59 8.68
C GLU A 62 1.71 1.98 9.86
N ASP A 63 1.68 1.17 10.93
CA ASP A 63 0.86 1.39 12.13
C ASP A 63 1.57 2.21 13.22
N ASP A 64 2.56 3.02 12.87
CA ASP A 64 3.37 3.84 13.80
C ASP A 64 2.60 5.01 14.47
N GLU A 65 1.27 5.03 14.42
CA GLU A 65 0.45 5.80 15.39
C GLU A 65 0.24 5.03 16.72
N ALA A 66 0.55 3.72 16.78
CA ALA A 66 0.38 2.89 17.97
C ALA A 66 1.56 1.90 18.22
N GLY A 67 2.78 2.23 17.81
CA GLY A 67 4.04 1.69 18.38
C GLY A 67 4.20 0.17 18.57
N GLY A 68 3.52 -0.67 17.76
CA GLY A 68 3.47 -2.13 17.98
C GLY A 68 3.41 -3.00 16.72
N GLY A 69 3.63 -2.45 15.52
CA GLY A 69 3.58 -3.22 14.27
C GLY A 69 4.77 -4.16 14.07
N GLU A 70 4.54 -5.33 13.46
CA GLU A 70 5.63 -6.19 12.99
C GLU A 70 6.50 -5.46 11.94
N PRO A 71 7.83 -5.64 11.95
CA PRO A 71 8.71 -5.02 10.96
C PRO A 71 8.31 -5.38 9.53
N LEU A 72 8.35 -4.40 8.62
CA LEU A 72 8.04 -4.64 7.22
C LEU A 72 9.06 -5.59 6.58
N THR A 73 8.54 -6.57 5.84
CA THR A 73 9.34 -7.44 4.98
C THR A 73 9.97 -6.62 3.84
N ARG A 74 11.04 -7.14 3.24
CA ARG A 74 11.67 -6.50 2.07
C ARG A 74 10.70 -6.30 0.92
N GLN A 75 9.80 -7.26 0.71
CA GLN A 75 8.77 -7.17 -0.31
C GLN A 75 7.83 -6.00 -0.04
N GLN A 76 7.34 -5.85 1.19
CA GLN A 76 6.50 -4.71 1.58
C GLN A 76 7.25 -3.38 1.43
N LEU A 77 8.51 -3.29 1.85
CA LEU A 77 9.31 -2.08 1.66
C LEU A 77 9.36 -1.65 0.19
N ILE A 78 9.61 -2.60 -0.72
CA ILE A 78 9.63 -2.33 -2.16
C ILE A 78 8.28 -1.82 -2.64
N LEU A 79 7.18 -2.46 -2.22
CA LEU A 79 5.82 -2.06 -2.63
C LEU A 79 5.46 -0.65 -2.13
N HIS A 80 5.77 -0.32 -0.88
CA HIS A 80 5.44 1.00 -0.32
C HIS A 80 6.25 2.10 -1.00
N ALA A 81 7.55 1.87 -1.20
CA ALA A 81 8.42 2.79 -1.91
C ALA A 81 7.96 2.98 -3.36
N ALA A 82 7.55 1.91 -4.04
CA ALA A 82 7.00 1.97 -5.38
C ALA A 82 5.70 2.75 -5.42
N ALA A 83 4.77 2.51 -4.48
CA ALA A 83 3.49 3.23 -4.41
C ALA A 83 3.70 4.74 -4.23
N GLU A 84 4.61 5.15 -3.35
CA GLU A 84 4.96 6.56 -3.14
C GLU A 84 5.58 7.20 -4.38
N LEU A 85 6.50 6.50 -5.05
CA LEU A 85 7.12 7.00 -6.28
C LEU A 85 6.10 7.08 -7.43
N PHE A 86 5.26 6.07 -7.61
CA PHE A 86 4.20 6.10 -8.62
C PHE A 86 3.21 7.24 -8.36
N ALA A 87 2.84 7.51 -7.11
CA ALA A 87 1.95 8.61 -6.75
C ALA A 87 2.58 9.99 -6.95
N SER A 88 3.87 10.16 -6.66
CA SER A 88 4.56 11.45 -6.69
C SER A 88 5.06 11.85 -8.08
N GLN A 89 5.62 10.90 -8.83
CA GLN A 89 6.25 11.17 -10.13
C GLN A 89 5.65 10.35 -11.27
N GLY A 90 4.65 9.51 -11.05
CA GLY A 90 3.99 8.73 -12.09
C GLY A 90 4.69 7.40 -12.42
N TYR A 91 3.93 6.46 -12.99
CA TYR A 91 4.40 5.11 -13.32
C TYR A 91 5.54 5.12 -14.34
N ASP A 92 5.40 5.87 -15.44
CA ASP A 92 6.38 5.85 -16.55
C ASP A 92 7.73 6.41 -16.16
N ARG A 93 7.75 7.47 -15.33
CA ARG A 93 8.98 8.12 -14.86
C ARG A 93 9.66 7.41 -13.69
N THR A 94 9.04 6.37 -13.14
CA THR A 94 9.61 5.58 -12.05
C THR A 94 10.33 4.35 -12.58
N SER A 95 11.60 4.18 -12.22
CA SER A 95 12.39 2.98 -12.54
C SER A 95 12.58 2.06 -11.33
N ILE A 96 12.91 0.78 -11.58
CA ILE A 96 13.30 -0.18 -10.54
C ILE A 96 14.54 0.31 -9.77
N ARG A 97 15.42 1.07 -10.43
CA ARG A 97 16.59 1.66 -9.78
C ARG A 97 16.20 2.73 -8.76
N ASP A 98 15.20 3.56 -9.08
CA ASP A 98 14.69 4.59 -8.16
C ASP A 98 14.06 3.94 -6.92
N ILE A 99 13.26 2.90 -7.15
CA ILE A 99 12.64 2.11 -6.07
C ILE A 99 13.72 1.49 -5.19
N ALA A 100 14.72 0.81 -5.80
CA ALA A 100 15.82 0.18 -5.08
C ALA A 100 16.60 1.20 -4.23
N ALA A 101 16.93 2.36 -4.79
CA ALA A 101 17.63 3.43 -4.10
C ALA A 101 16.83 3.93 -2.89
N LYS A 102 15.51 4.14 -3.06
CA LYS A 102 14.62 4.61 -1.98
C LYS A 102 14.57 3.67 -0.78
N VAL A 103 14.70 2.36 -0.99
CA VAL A 103 14.71 1.35 0.09
C VAL A 103 16.10 0.88 0.50
N GLY A 104 17.17 1.50 -0.01
CA GLY A 104 18.54 1.10 0.31
C GLY A 104 18.93 -0.29 -0.23
N LEU A 105 18.32 -0.73 -1.33
CA LEU A 105 18.62 -2.00 -2.00
C LEU A 105 19.41 -1.79 -3.29
N LEU A 106 20.04 -2.86 -3.77
CA LEU A 106 20.57 -2.91 -5.12
C LEU A 106 19.43 -3.29 -6.09
N PRO A 107 19.44 -2.83 -7.36
CA PRO A 107 18.43 -3.21 -8.34
C PRO A 107 18.27 -4.73 -8.47
N GLY A 108 19.39 -5.48 -8.48
CA GLY A 108 19.37 -6.94 -8.51
C GLY A 108 18.65 -7.58 -7.31
N SER A 109 18.66 -6.93 -6.15
CA SER A 109 17.88 -7.39 -4.99
C SER A 109 16.38 -7.18 -5.18
N VAL A 110 15.96 -6.13 -5.89
CA VAL A 110 14.54 -5.92 -6.23
C VAL A 110 14.08 -6.96 -7.24
N TYR A 111 14.90 -7.28 -8.25
CA TYR A 111 14.59 -8.31 -9.25
C TYR A 111 14.39 -9.72 -8.67
N HIS A 112 14.99 -10.01 -7.50
CA HIS A 112 14.74 -11.26 -6.78
C HIS A 112 13.31 -11.33 -6.21
N HIS A 113 12.68 -10.19 -5.92
CA HIS A 113 11.31 -10.13 -5.41
C HIS A 113 10.27 -9.91 -6.51
N PHE A 114 10.60 -9.13 -7.53
CA PHE A 114 9.70 -8.77 -8.61
C PHE A 114 10.44 -8.78 -9.95
N PRO A 115 10.00 -9.60 -10.93
CA PRO A 115 10.73 -9.73 -12.19
C PRO A 115 10.63 -8.49 -13.08
N SER A 116 9.58 -7.66 -12.94
CA SER A 116 9.39 -6.44 -13.72
C SER A 116 8.78 -5.29 -12.91
N LYS A 117 8.79 -4.08 -13.49
CA LYS A 117 8.10 -2.90 -12.92
C LYS A 117 6.59 -3.11 -12.85
N GLU A 118 6.04 -3.83 -13.83
CA GLU A 118 4.64 -4.20 -13.88
C GLU A 118 4.27 -5.14 -12.72
N ASP A 119 5.12 -6.12 -12.40
CA ASP A 119 4.91 -7.02 -11.26
C ASP A 119 4.94 -6.28 -9.91
N ILE A 120 5.80 -5.25 -9.79
CA ILE A 120 5.79 -4.37 -8.61
C ILE A 120 4.46 -3.63 -8.54
N TYR A 121 4.00 -3.06 -9.65
CA TYR A 121 2.74 -2.34 -9.72
C TYR A 121 1.54 -3.22 -9.35
N LEU A 122 1.45 -4.43 -9.92
CA LEU A 122 0.43 -5.42 -9.55
C LEU A 122 0.54 -5.84 -8.09
N GLY A 123 1.76 -5.92 -7.55
CA GLY A 123 2.00 -6.17 -6.14
C GLY A 123 1.43 -5.05 -5.25
N VAL A 124 1.66 -3.78 -5.60
CA VAL A 124 1.09 -2.62 -4.90
C VAL A 124 -0.42 -2.69 -4.97
N TYR A 125 -0.96 -2.89 -6.17
CA TYR A 125 -2.40 -3.01 -6.39
C TYR A 125 -3.02 -4.07 -5.49
N ARG A 126 -2.49 -5.31 -5.51
CA ARG A 126 -3.03 -6.45 -4.75
C ARG A 126 -2.97 -6.22 -3.25
N GLU A 127 -1.89 -5.62 -2.76
CA GLU A 127 -1.75 -5.31 -1.34
C GLU A 127 -2.77 -4.26 -0.89
N GLY A 128 -2.92 -3.17 -1.66
CA GLY A 128 -3.97 -2.19 -1.39
C GLY A 128 -5.37 -2.77 -1.54
N PHE A 129 -5.57 -3.68 -2.50
CA PHE A 129 -6.86 -4.31 -2.76
C PHE A 129 -7.28 -5.19 -1.59
N ARG A 130 -6.35 -6.03 -1.10
CA ARG A 130 -6.55 -6.87 0.08
C ARG A 130 -7.00 -6.03 1.29
N ARG A 131 -6.35 -4.89 1.52
CA ARG A 131 -6.66 -3.97 2.63
C ARG A 131 -8.02 -3.31 2.48
N ILE A 132 -8.28 -2.66 1.36
CA ILE A 132 -9.55 -1.95 1.14
C ILE A 132 -10.73 -2.93 1.09
N MET A 133 -10.59 -4.07 0.43
CA MET A 133 -11.61 -5.11 0.39
C MET A 133 -11.94 -5.63 1.79
N GLY A 134 -10.91 -5.88 2.62
CA GLY A 134 -11.09 -6.31 4.01
C GLY A 134 -11.92 -5.30 4.81
N ARG A 135 -11.51 -4.02 4.79
CA ARG A 135 -12.20 -2.94 5.50
C ARG A 135 -13.62 -2.70 4.99
N VAL A 136 -13.84 -2.75 3.67
CA VAL A 136 -15.18 -2.58 3.08
C VAL A 136 -16.11 -3.72 3.47
N ARG A 137 -15.62 -4.97 3.47
CA ARG A 137 -16.41 -6.13 3.93
C ARG A 137 -16.74 -6.06 5.41
N GLU A 138 -15.79 -5.63 6.23
CA GLU A 138 -16.02 -5.42 7.66
C GLU A 138 -17.10 -4.35 7.87
N ALA A 139 -16.96 -3.20 7.23
CA ALA A 139 -17.93 -2.10 7.27
C ALA A 139 -19.31 -2.53 6.75
N ALA A 140 -19.35 -3.30 5.67
CA ALA A 140 -20.57 -3.84 5.08
C ALA A 140 -21.27 -4.86 5.98
N ASN A 141 -20.59 -5.46 6.95
CA ASN A 141 -21.16 -6.43 7.90
C ASN A 141 -21.40 -5.83 9.30
N ALA A 142 -20.99 -4.58 9.52
CA ALA A 142 -21.13 -3.90 10.81
C ALA A 142 -22.55 -3.34 10.99
N GLY A 143 -23.28 -3.86 11.98
CA GLY A 143 -24.60 -3.35 12.37
C GLY A 143 -25.77 -3.99 11.61
N ARG A 144 -26.99 -3.53 11.92
CA ARG A 144 -28.24 -4.13 11.39
C ARG A 144 -28.99 -3.27 10.38
N ASP A 145 -28.81 -1.94 10.39
CA ASP A 145 -29.47 -1.04 9.44
C ASP A 145 -28.79 -1.10 8.07
N PRO A 146 -29.48 -1.52 6.99
CA PRO A 146 -28.90 -1.57 5.64
C PRO A 146 -28.34 -0.22 5.16
N TRP A 147 -28.96 0.89 5.57
CA TRP A 147 -28.49 2.23 5.19
C TRP A 147 -27.19 2.61 5.90
N ASP A 148 -27.05 2.25 7.18
CA ASP A 148 -25.81 2.47 7.93
C ASP A 148 -24.66 1.62 7.38
N ARG A 149 -24.93 0.35 7.05
CA ARG A 149 -23.95 -0.55 6.41
C ARG A 149 -23.44 0.00 5.09
N LEU A 150 -24.35 0.50 4.23
CA LEU A 150 -23.97 1.14 2.96
C LEU A 150 -23.12 2.39 3.20
N ARG A 151 -23.53 3.26 4.13
CA ARG A 151 -22.80 4.48 4.49
C ARG A 151 -21.36 4.20 4.94
N ARG A 152 -21.16 3.24 5.83
CA ARG A 152 -19.82 2.85 6.30
C ARG A 152 -18.97 2.28 5.16
N ALA A 153 -19.55 1.44 4.30
CA ALA A 153 -18.84 0.92 3.12
C ALA A 153 -18.44 2.04 2.15
N CYS A 154 -19.32 3.02 1.93
CA CYS A 154 -19.01 4.22 1.14
C CYS A 154 -17.91 5.07 1.77
N GLU A 155 -17.94 5.28 3.08
CA GLU A 155 -16.91 6.02 3.82
C GLU A 155 -15.54 5.36 3.65
N VAL A 156 -15.45 4.04 3.85
CA VAL A 156 -14.20 3.30 3.67
C VAL A 156 -13.70 3.41 2.22
N HIS A 157 -14.58 3.24 1.24
CA HIS A 157 -14.20 3.37 -0.18
C HIS A 157 -13.67 4.76 -0.50
N VAL A 158 -14.38 5.82 -0.10
CA VAL A 158 -13.96 7.21 -0.33
C VAL A 158 -12.65 7.53 0.39
N SER A 159 -12.49 7.06 1.62
CA SER A 159 -11.25 7.22 2.39
C SER A 159 -10.07 6.54 1.67
N GLY A 160 -10.28 5.35 1.09
CA GLY A 160 -9.30 4.68 0.25
C GLY A 160 -8.86 5.47 -0.99
N LEU A 161 -9.71 6.37 -1.50
CA LEU A 161 -9.37 7.23 -2.64
C LEU A 161 -8.56 8.46 -2.24
N VAL A 162 -8.83 9.05 -1.06
CA VAL A 162 -8.38 10.42 -0.74
C VAL A 162 -7.55 10.58 0.53
N GLU A 163 -7.68 9.66 1.49
CA GLU A 163 -7.05 9.76 2.82
C GLU A 163 -6.08 8.59 3.11
N GLY A 164 -6.21 7.48 2.37
CA GLY A 164 -5.41 6.28 2.59
C GLY A 164 -3.91 6.44 2.30
N ALA A 165 -3.14 5.46 2.75
CA ALA A 165 -1.71 5.33 2.42
C ALA A 165 -1.50 5.30 0.89
N HIS A 166 -0.28 5.58 0.43
CA HIS A 166 0.04 5.60 -1.01
C HIS A 166 -0.40 4.33 -1.76
N VAL A 167 -0.26 3.17 -1.11
CA VAL A 167 -0.70 1.88 -1.64
C VAL A 167 -2.22 1.86 -1.84
N GLU A 168 -2.98 2.33 -0.86
CA GLU A 168 -4.45 2.33 -0.91
C GLU A 168 -4.98 3.33 -1.94
N ARG A 169 -4.41 4.54 -1.99
CA ARG A 169 -4.80 5.55 -2.98
C ARG A 169 -4.52 5.06 -4.40
N LEU A 170 -3.35 4.49 -4.65
CA LEU A 170 -3.03 3.94 -5.97
C LEU A 170 -3.99 2.82 -6.36
N THR A 171 -4.29 1.88 -5.45
CA THR A 171 -5.28 0.84 -5.71
C THR A 171 -6.68 1.41 -5.94
N GLY A 172 -7.12 2.37 -5.12
CA GLY A 172 -8.42 3.02 -5.27
C GLY A 172 -8.58 3.67 -6.64
N HIS A 173 -7.56 4.42 -7.09
CA HIS A 173 -7.53 4.97 -8.45
C HIS A 173 -7.53 3.88 -9.51
N SER A 174 -6.83 2.76 -9.28
CA SER A 174 -6.79 1.63 -10.20
C SER A 174 -8.14 0.93 -10.34
N LEU A 175 -8.88 0.79 -9.25
CA LEU A 175 -10.26 0.28 -9.27
C LEU A 175 -11.20 1.26 -9.99
N ALA A 176 -10.96 2.56 -9.87
CA ALA A 176 -11.88 3.60 -10.30
C ALA A 176 -11.67 4.10 -11.75
N LEU A 177 -10.42 4.23 -12.23
CA LEU A 177 -10.08 5.13 -13.34
C LEU A 177 -9.05 4.59 -14.36
N ILE A 178 -8.31 3.52 -14.05
CA ILE A 178 -7.39 2.97 -15.05
C ILE A 178 -8.22 2.37 -16.17
N ASP A 179 -7.74 2.51 -17.42
CA ASP A 179 -8.25 1.94 -18.68
C ASP A 179 -7.11 1.33 -19.53
N ASP A 180 -6.24 0.51 -18.92
CA ASP A 180 -5.17 -0.21 -19.61
C ASP A 180 -5.53 -1.70 -19.78
N HIS A 181 -5.67 -2.15 -21.02
CA HIS A 181 -6.14 -3.49 -21.37
C HIS A 181 -5.33 -4.63 -20.70
N GLU A 182 -4.01 -4.51 -20.55
CA GLU A 182 -3.19 -5.61 -20.00
C GLU A 182 -3.31 -5.74 -18.47
N VAL A 183 -3.37 -4.61 -17.77
CA VAL A 183 -3.57 -4.60 -16.30
C VAL A 183 -5.01 -4.98 -15.96
N PHE A 184 -5.99 -4.56 -16.78
CA PHE A 184 -7.40 -4.90 -16.59
C PHE A 184 -7.67 -6.39 -16.52
N ASP A 185 -7.12 -7.14 -17.47
CA ASP A 185 -7.32 -8.59 -17.51
C ASP A 185 -6.80 -9.25 -16.23
N LYS A 186 -5.71 -8.71 -15.66
CA LYS A 186 -5.10 -9.21 -14.44
C LYS A 186 -5.85 -8.83 -13.16
N ILE A 187 -6.73 -7.83 -13.19
CA ILE A 187 -7.47 -7.34 -12.01
C ILE A 187 -9.01 -7.46 -12.12
N ARG A 188 -9.54 -7.97 -13.24
CA ARG A 188 -10.99 -8.10 -13.48
C ARG A 188 -11.70 -8.81 -12.34
N GLY A 189 -11.18 -9.96 -11.90
CA GLY A 189 -11.78 -10.74 -10.81
C GLY A 189 -11.85 -9.98 -9.49
N ASP A 190 -10.87 -9.12 -9.22
CA ASP A 190 -10.85 -8.27 -8.02
C ASP A 190 -11.92 -7.18 -8.10
N ARG A 191 -12.09 -6.55 -9.27
CA ARG A 191 -13.17 -5.58 -9.51
C ARG A 191 -14.55 -6.20 -9.37
N ASP A 192 -14.77 -7.38 -9.95
CA ASP A 192 -16.04 -8.12 -9.85
C ASP A 192 -16.35 -8.47 -8.38
N ALA A 193 -15.35 -8.93 -7.64
CA ALA A 193 -15.47 -9.24 -6.22
C ALA A 193 -15.79 -7.99 -5.38
N TYR A 194 -15.22 -6.84 -5.74
CA TYR A 194 -15.45 -5.57 -5.04
C TYR A 194 -16.86 -5.05 -5.32
N GLU A 195 -17.27 -5.04 -6.59
CA GLU A 195 -18.60 -4.63 -7.02
C GLU A 195 -19.70 -5.53 -6.42
N LYS A 196 -19.41 -6.83 -6.22
CA LYS A 196 -20.32 -7.76 -5.54
C LYS A 196 -20.70 -7.30 -4.14
N VAL A 197 -19.78 -6.70 -3.38
CA VAL A 197 -20.10 -6.19 -2.02
C VAL A 197 -21.14 -5.07 -2.10
N PHE A 198 -20.97 -4.12 -3.01
CA PHE A 198 -21.94 -3.04 -3.21
C PHE A 198 -23.27 -3.53 -3.80
N ARG A 199 -23.25 -4.58 -4.63
CA ARG A 199 -24.48 -5.24 -5.08
C ARG A 199 -25.29 -5.79 -3.90
N GLU A 200 -24.65 -6.54 -3.02
CA GLU A 200 -25.31 -7.11 -1.82
C GLU A 200 -25.84 -6.03 -0.87
N LEU A 201 -25.09 -4.94 -0.69
CA LEU A 201 -25.53 -3.80 0.12
C LEU A 201 -26.78 -3.12 -0.47
N ILE A 202 -26.81 -2.90 -1.79
CA ILE A 202 -27.95 -2.28 -2.48
C ILE A 202 -29.17 -3.21 -2.49
N GLU A 203 -28.98 -4.52 -2.64
CA GLU A 203 -30.05 -5.52 -2.58
C GLU A 203 -30.73 -5.56 -1.20
N ALA A 204 -29.97 -5.36 -0.12
CA ALA A 204 -30.49 -5.34 1.24
C ALA A 204 -31.28 -4.06 1.59
N LEU A 205 -31.28 -3.02 0.74
CA LEU A 205 -31.95 -1.77 1.05
C LEU A 205 -33.49 -1.92 1.01
N PRO A 206 -34.21 -1.35 2.00
CA PRO A 206 -35.67 -1.33 2.03
C PRO A 206 -36.22 -0.23 1.10
N ILE A 207 -36.06 -0.43 -0.21
CA ILE A 207 -36.47 0.51 -1.28
C ILE A 207 -37.57 -0.08 -2.14
N ALA A 208 -38.26 0.76 -2.92
CA ALA A 208 -39.38 0.34 -3.76
C ALA A 208 -38.96 -0.72 -4.79
N ALA A 209 -39.83 -1.71 -5.03
CA ALA A 209 -39.56 -2.80 -5.96
C ALA A 209 -39.34 -2.34 -7.42
N GLY A 210 -39.89 -1.17 -7.79
CA GLY A 210 -39.69 -0.58 -9.12
C GLY A 210 -38.38 0.20 -9.30
N THR A 211 -37.55 0.31 -8.26
CA THR A 211 -36.24 0.97 -8.38
C THR A 211 -35.24 0.03 -9.06
N ASP A 212 -34.62 0.50 -10.14
CA ASP A 212 -33.52 -0.21 -10.79
C ASP A 212 -32.27 -0.19 -9.89
N ARG A 213 -32.06 -1.29 -9.16
CA ARG A 213 -30.93 -1.47 -8.25
C ARG A 213 -29.58 -1.48 -8.96
N THR A 214 -29.54 -1.92 -10.22
CA THR A 214 -28.31 -1.95 -11.01
C THR A 214 -27.86 -0.52 -11.32
N LEU A 215 -28.78 0.31 -11.84
CA LEU A 215 -28.48 1.71 -12.12
C LEU A 215 -28.17 2.49 -10.85
N LEU A 216 -28.86 2.21 -9.75
CA LEU A 216 -28.60 2.83 -8.45
C LEU A 216 -27.17 2.56 -7.96
N ARG A 217 -26.74 1.30 -8.04
CA ARG A 217 -25.38 0.86 -7.69
C ARG A 217 -24.32 1.49 -8.59
N LEU A 218 -24.53 1.46 -9.92
CA LEU A 218 -23.60 2.04 -10.88
C LEU A 218 -23.47 3.56 -10.70
N THR A 219 -24.58 4.25 -10.41
CA THR A 219 -24.58 5.68 -10.12
C THR A 219 -23.80 5.99 -8.85
N LEU A 220 -24.01 5.22 -7.78
CA LEU A 220 -23.29 5.39 -6.52
C LEU A 220 -21.78 5.13 -6.69
N LEU A 221 -21.40 4.02 -7.31
CA LEU A 221 -20.00 3.70 -7.59
C LEU A 221 -19.34 4.75 -8.49
N GLY A 222 -20.02 5.19 -9.55
CA GLY A 222 -19.53 6.25 -10.43
C GLY A 222 -19.32 7.57 -9.68
N ALA A 223 -20.27 7.97 -8.82
CA ALA A 223 -20.16 9.17 -8.01
C ALA A 223 -18.99 9.10 -7.01
N MET A 224 -18.80 7.95 -6.35
CA MET A 224 -17.69 7.74 -5.43
C MET A 224 -16.34 7.73 -6.15
N ASN A 225 -16.23 7.02 -7.28
CA ASN A 225 -15.00 6.99 -8.09
C ASN A 225 -14.59 8.39 -8.56
N TRP A 226 -15.57 9.23 -8.93
CA TRP A 226 -15.32 10.60 -9.37
C TRP A 226 -14.74 11.50 -8.25
N VAL A 227 -14.85 11.10 -6.97
CA VAL A 227 -14.22 11.82 -5.84
C VAL A 227 -12.73 12.00 -6.05
N ALA A 228 -12.04 10.99 -6.61
CA ALA A 228 -10.62 11.06 -6.91
C ALA A 228 -10.23 12.23 -7.84
N ILE A 229 -11.18 12.74 -8.63
CA ILE A 229 -10.94 13.83 -9.61
C ILE A 229 -11.18 15.21 -9.01
N TRP A 230 -12.26 15.41 -8.24
CA TRP A 230 -12.64 16.74 -7.75
C TRP A 230 -12.22 17.02 -6.31
N TYR A 231 -11.83 15.99 -5.55
CA TYR A 231 -11.48 16.13 -4.13
C TYR A 231 -10.35 17.14 -3.92
N ARG A 232 -10.49 17.92 -2.85
CA ARG A 232 -9.46 18.85 -2.37
C ARG A 232 -9.33 18.65 -0.87
N GLU A 233 -8.09 18.45 -0.43
CA GLU A 233 -7.76 18.21 0.97
C GLU A 233 -8.31 19.33 1.88
N GLY A 234 -8.84 18.95 3.04
CA GLY A 234 -9.36 19.87 4.05
C GLY A 234 -10.77 20.41 3.80
N LYS A 235 -11.36 20.23 2.61
CA LYS A 235 -12.72 20.74 2.34
C LYS A 235 -13.83 19.87 2.94
N TYR A 236 -13.72 18.55 2.77
CA TYR A 236 -14.66 17.57 3.30
C TYR A 236 -13.89 16.31 3.71
N SER A 237 -14.29 15.68 4.81
CA SER A 237 -13.82 14.33 5.16
C SER A 237 -14.50 13.26 4.30
N ALA A 238 -13.88 12.09 4.16
CA ALA A 238 -14.48 10.94 3.49
C ALA A 238 -15.87 10.58 4.06
N ARG A 239 -16.01 10.67 5.38
CA ARG A 239 -17.29 10.48 6.07
C ARG A 239 -18.36 11.47 5.63
N GLN A 240 -18.04 12.77 5.61
CA GLN A 240 -18.99 13.78 5.15
C GLN A 240 -19.41 13.55 3.70
N ILE A 241 -18.50 13.14 2.83
CA ILE A 241 -18.81 12.82 1.42
C ILE A 241 -19.75 11.62 1.34
N ALA A 242 -19.42 10.52 2.01
CA ALA A 242 -20.22 9.30 2.03
C ALA A 242 -21.63 9.53 2.61
N ASP A 243 -21.72 10.24 3.74
CA ASP A 243 -22.99 10.61 4.37
C ASP A 243 -23.90 11.35 3.39
N ASN A 244 -23.37 12.38 2.72
CA ASN A 244 -24.13 13.18 1.77
C ASN A 244 -24.58 12.35 0.54
N MET A 245 -23.69 11.52 -0.02
CA MET A 245 -24.03 10.67 -1.17
C MET A 245 -25.16 9.68 -0.83
N VAL A 246 -25.06 9.01 0.32
CA VAL A 246 -26.07 8.06 0.76
C VAL A 246 -27.39 8.75 1.11
N ASP A 247 -27.35 9.92 1.74
CA ASP A 247 -28.55 10.68 2.07
C ASP A 247 -29.27 11.19 0.81
N MET A 248 -28.54 11.67 -0.20
CA MET A 248 -29.12 12.05 -1.50
C MET A 248 -29.80 10.86 -2.17
N LEU A 249 -29.12 9.72 -2.19
CA LEU A 249 -29.63 8.48 -2.78
C LEU A 249 -30.89 8.00 -2.04
N ARG A 250 -30.86 7.98 -0.69
CA ARG A 250 -31.99 7.61 0.16
C ARG A 250 -33.22 8.49 -0.06
N ARG A 251 -33.02 9.81 -0.18
CA ARG A 251 -34.12 10.75 -0.48
C ARG A 251 -34.67 10.55 -1.88
N GLY A 252 -33.80 10.31 -2.87
CA GLY A 252 -34.19 10.08 -4.26
C GLY A 252 -35.05 8.83 -4.46
N VAL A 253 -34.75 7.74 -3.73
CA VAL A 253 -35.54 6.49 -3.79
C VAL A 253 -36.71 6.45 -2.81
N GLY A 254 -36.68 7.31 -1.77
CA GLY A 254 -37.72 7.42 -0.74
C GLY A 254 -38.81 8.46 -1.02
N GLY A 255 -38.69 9.21 -2.12
CA GLY A 255 -39.72 10.16 -2.56
C GLY A 255 -41.02 9.44 -2.90
N LYS A 256 -42.08 9.69 -2.10
CA LYS A 256 -43.44 9.26 -2.43
C LYS A 256 -43.83 9.87 -3.79
N ARG A 257 -44.36 9.03 -4.69
CA ARG A 257 -45.27 9.49 -5.74
C ARG A 257 -46.60 9.90 -5.11
#